data_AF-A0A920P309-F1
#
_entry.id   AF-A0A920P309-F1
#
_cell.length_a   1.000
_cell.length_b   1.000
_cell.length_c   1.000
_cell.angle_alpha   90.00
_cell.angle_beta   90.00
_cell.angle_gamma   90.00
#
_symmetry.space_group_name_H-M   'P 1'
#
loop_
_entity.id
_entity.type
_entity.pdbx_description
1 polymer ?
#
loop_
_entity_poly.entity_id
_entity_poly.type
_entity_poly.pdbx_seq_one_letter_code
_entity_poly.pdbx_strand_id
1 'polypeptide(L)'
;MPTNFKAAHFESEEHTRILRDLQADIEASLYDPGDGAIEIPVKLKVHDSIFVPLAKWPMLLAGNYRCIQRDGMISIREAVHGDIEMAKDAYGWAGKLCTNLGAAETDLVPFEKYARAAEGLAKPSSAARALFSGAKYIERVDCLIQRIANQQGLQSDTVDNIVALVDERLGKNRAVTA
;
A
#
# COMPACT_ATOMS: atom_id res chain seq x y z
N MET A 1 6.34 9.82 -12.55
CA MET A 1 5.11 9.10 -12.92
C MET A 1 3.94 9.84 -12.30
N PRO A 2 2.81 9.98 -13.01
CA PRO A 2 1.58 10.52 -12.41
C PRO A 2 1.13 9.67 -11.22
N THR A 3 0.55 10.31 -10.22
CA THR A 3 -0.08 9.62 -9.10
C THR A 3 -1.45 9.11 -9.53
N ASN A 4 -1.62 7.79 -9.55
CA ASN A 4 -2.89 7.17 -9.94
C ASN A 4 -3.72 6.88 -8.69
N PHE A 5 -4.89 7.48 -8.59
CA PHE A 5 -5.96 7.05 -7.69
C PHE A 5 -6.75 5.96 -8.38
N LYS A 6 -7.01 4.85 -7.68
CA LYS A 6 -7.83 3.76 -8.20
C LYS A 6 -9.15 3.73 -7.45
N ALA A 7 -10.24 3.54 -8.17
CA ALA A 7 -11.58 3.39 -7.60
C ALA A 7 -12.25 2.14 -8.17
N ALA A 8 -12.97 1.41 -7.32
CA ALA A 8 -13.91 0.38 -7.76
C ALA A 8 -15.20 1.05 -8.28
N HIS A 9 -15.92 0.36 -9.16
CA HIS A 9 -17.29 0.73 -9.49
C HIS A 9 -18.22 0.65 -8.27
N PHE A 10 -19.30 1.41 -8.31
CA PHE A 10 -20.43 1.26 -7.41
C PHE A 10 -21.45 0.28 -8.00
N GLU A 11 -22.29 -0.31 -7.14
CA GLU A 11 -23.43 -1.12 -7.60
C GLU A 11 -24.37 -0.34 -8.54
N SER A 12 -24.52 0.98 -8.32
CA SER A 12 -25.27 1.85 -9.22
C SER A 12 -24.43 2.26 -10.43
N GLU A 13 -24.90 1.92 -11.62
CA GLU A 13 -24.33 2.38 -12.90
C GLU A 13 -24.31 3.91 -13.00
N GLU A 14 -25.30 4.61 -12.44
CA GLU A 14 -25.34 6.07 -12.43
C GLU A 14 -24.19 6.64 -11.61
N HIS A 15 -23.90 6.08 -10.43
CA HIS A 15 -22.78 6.52 -9.60
C HIS A 15 -21.43 6.16 -10.23
N THR A 16 -21.34 4.99 -10.85
CA THR A 16 -20.14 4.58 -11.60
C THR A 16 -19.88 5.49 -12.79
N ARG A 17 -20.93 5.97 -13.48
CA ARG A 17 -20.80 6.95 -14.56
C ARG A 17 -20.18 8.25 -14.06
N ILE A 18 -20.57 8.76 -12.89
CA ILE A 18 -19.93 9.95 -12.29
C ILE A 18 -18.41 9.75 -12.12
N LEU A 19 -17.97 8.58 -11.65
CA LEU A 19 -16.53 8.29 -11.52
C LEU A 19 -15.83 8.23 -12.88
N ARG A 20 -16.48 7.65 -13.90
CA ARG A 20 -15.91 7.55 -15.27
C ARG A 20 -15.84 8.91 -15.94
N ASP A 21 -16.84 9.76 -15.74
CA ASP A 21 -16.84 11.15 -16.22
C ASP A 21 -15.70 11.94 -15.56
N LEU A 22 -15.55 11.84 -14.23
CA LEU A 22 -14.42 12.45 -13.50
C LEU A 22 -13.07 11.96 -14.02
N GLN A 23 -12.93 10.67 -14.31
CA GLN A 23 -11.71 10.13 -14.92
C GLN A 23 -11.44 10.78 -16.27
N ALA A 24 -12.43 10.84 -17.16
CA ALA A 24 -12.29 11.42 -18.49
C ALA A 24 -11.92 12.91 -18.42
N ASP A 25 -12.58 13.67 -17.53
CA ASP A 25 -12.33 15.09 -17.32
C ASP A 25 -10.90 15.35 -16.80
N ILE A 26 -10.42 14.55 -15.83
CA ILE A 26 -9.04 14.63 -15.34
C ILE A 26 -8.03 14.28 -16.44
N GLU A 27 -8.33 13.29 -17.26
CA GLU A 27 -7.46 12.87 -18.37
C GLU A 27 -7.36 13.94 -19.47
N ALA A 28 -8.45 14.65 -19.75
CA ALA A 28 -8.51 15.72 -20.73
C ALA A 28 -8.00 17.08 -20.18
N SER A 29 -7.87 17.22 -18.87
CA SER A 29 -7.44 18.46 -18.22
C SER A 29 -5.98 18.79 -18.54
N LEU A 30 -5.77 20.01 -19.04
CA LEU A 30 -4.46 20.60 -19.26
C LEU A 30 -4.31 21.85 -18.39
N TYR A 31 -3.12 22.02 -17.83
CA TYR A 31 -2.74 23.21 -17.06
C TYR A 31 -1.65 23.95 -17.82
N ASP A 32 -1.79 25.25 -18.00
CA ASP A 32 -0.79 26.09 -18.66
C ASP A 32 -0.26 27.14 -17.65
N PRO A 33 0.97 26.97 -17.12
CA PRO A 33 1.60 27.95 -16.25
C PRO A 33 2.30 29.09 -17.01
N GLY A 34 2.18 29.16 -18.34
CA GLY A 34 2.77 30.18 -19.20
C GLY A 34 3.93 29.70 -20.07
N ASP A 35 4.31 28.42 -19.99
CA ASP A 35 5.34 27.77 -20.82
C ASP A 35 4.77 26.62 -21.68
N GLY A 36 3.44 26.48 -21.71
CA GLY A 36 2.72 25.51 -22.52
C GLY A 36 1.80 24.62 -21.70
N ALA A 37 0.76 24.13 -22.35
CA ALA A 37 -0.20 23.23 -21.74
C ALA A 37 0.45 21.87 -21.38
N ILE A 38 0.39 21.51 -20.10
CA ILE A 38 0.88 20.24 -19.56
C ILE A 38 -0.27 19.43 -18.96
N GLU A 39 -0.15 18.10 -18.98
CA GLU A 39 -1.10 17.22 -18.29
C GLU A 39 -1.03 17.39 -16.77
N ILE A 40 -2.19 17.26 -16.12
CA ILE A 40 -2.23 17.14 -14.66
C ILE A 40 -1.50 15.85 -14.24
N PRO A 41 -0.54 15.89 -13.28
CA PRO A 41 0.26 14.74 -12.87
C PRO A 41 -0.49 13.78 -11.93
N VAL A 42 -1.83 13.75 -12.03
CA VAL A 42 -2.72 12.91 -11.25
C VAL A 42 -3.74 12.31 -12.20
N LYS A 43 -4.03 11.02 -12.05
CA LYS A 43 -5.07 10.33 -12.83
C LYS A 43 -6.00 9.58 -11.87
N LEU A 44 -7.30 9.60 -12.16
CA LEU A 44 -8.26 8.66 -11.59
C LEU A 44 -8.38 7.47 -12.54
N LYS A 45 -8.39 6.25 -12.01
CA LYS A 45 -8.60 5.01 -12.78
C LYS A 45 -9.72 4.21 -12.12
N VAL A 46 -10.86 4.17 -12.79
CA VAL A 46 -12.04 3.40 -12.40
C VAL A 46 -11.88 1.99 -12.91
N HIS A 47 -12.10 1.02 -12.03
CA HIS A 47 -11.99 -0.41 -12.31
C HIS A 47 -13.32 -1.10 -12.03
N ASP A 48 -13.66 -2.08 -12.86
CA ASP A 48 -14.86 -2.89 -12.65
C ASP A 48 -14.67 -3.90 -11.49
N SER A 49 -13.44 -4.24 -11.10
CA SER A 49 -13.22 -5.08 -9.92
C SER A 49 -13.38 -4.28 -8.62
N ILE A 50 -14.20 -4.80 -7.70
CA ILE A 50 -14.33 -4.28 -6.33
C ILE A 50 -13.07 -4.52 -5.49
N PHE A 51 -12.20 -5.43 -5.93
CA PHE A 51 -10.99 -5.83 -5.20
C PHE A 51 -9.77 -4.97 -5.52
N VAL A 52 -9.92 -3.95 -6.39
CA VAL A 52 -8.82 -3.04 -6.73
C VAL A 52 -8.12 -2.39 -5.51
N PRO A 53 -8.80 -2.08 -4.38
CA PRO A 53 -8.09 -1.57 -3.19
C PRO A 53 -7.12 -2.58 -2.57
N LEU A 54 -7.37 -3.89 -2.71
CA LEU A 54 -6.52 -4.95 -2.14
C LEU A 54 -5.16 -5.03 -2.84
N ALA A 55 -5.03 -4.54 -4.06
CA ALA A 55 -3.78 -4.53 -4.83
C ALA A 55 -2.61 -3.84 -4.10
N LYS A 56 -2.89 -3.01 -3.09
CA LYS A 56 -1.87 -2.34 -2.29
C LYS A 56 -1.31 -3.18 -1.15
N TRP A 57 -2.06 -4.17 -0.64
CA TRP A 57 -1.68 -4.96 0.53
C TRP A 57 -0.32 -5.65 0.38
N PRO A 58 0.00 -6.30 -0.77
CA PRO A 58 1.32 -6.89 -0.97
C PRO A 58 2.48 -5.89 -0.85
N MET A 59 2.32 -4.68 -1.40
CA MET A 59 3.33 -3.62 -1.29
C MET A 59 3.50 -3.14 0.15
N LEU A 60 2.40 -3.04 0.90
CA LEU A 60 2.43 -2.59 2.29
C LEU A 60 3.22 -3.56 3.19
N LEU A 61 3.01 -4.87 3.03
CA LEU A 61 3.72 -5.88 3.79
C LEU A 61 5.17 -6.07 3.33
N ALA A 62 5.41 -6.10 2.02
CA ALA A 62 6.76 -6.33 1.49
C ALA A 62 7.71 -5.13 1.67
N GLY A 63 7.18 -3.91 1.77
CA GLY A 63 7.99 -2.69 1.94
C GLY A 63 7.55 -1.78 3.08
N ASN A 64 6.36 -1.19 3.01
CA ASN A 64 6.00 -0.06 3.89
C ASN A 64 6.12 -0.40 5.39
N TYR A 65 5.55 -1.52 5.83
CA TYR A 65 5.62 -1.91 7.24
C TYR A 65 6.97 -2.56 7.60
N ARG A 66 7.68 -3.19 6.65
CA ARG A 66 9.06 -3.67 6.83
C ARG A 66 10.09 -2.55 6.98
N CYS A 67 9.70 -1.29 6.71
CA CYS A 67 10.50 -0.13 7.09
C CYS A 67 10.70 -0.03 8.61
N ILE A 68 9.84 -0.65 9.43
CA ILE A 68 9.87 -0.57 10.89
C ILE A 68 10.77 -1.69 11.41
N GLN A 69 11.88 -1.31 12.02
CA GLN A 69 12.78 -2.23 12.71
C GLN A 69 12.71 -1.97 14.22
N ARG A 70 13.26 -2.89 15.02
CA ARG A 70 13.23 -2.78 16.49
C ARG A 70 13.80 -1.44 16.98
N ASP A 71 14.95 -1.06 16.45
CA ASP A 71 15.73 0.10 16.92
C ASP A 71 15.76 1.28 15.94
N GLY A 72 15.10 1.17 14.79
CA GLY A 72 15.16 2.20 13.76
C GLY A 72 14.15 2.01 12.64
N MET A 73 14.20 2.91 11.66
CA MET A 73 13.46 2.77 10.41
C MET A 73 14.41 2.82 9.22
N ILE A 74 14.10 2.03 8.20
CA ILE A 74 14.83 1.98 6.93
C ILE A 74 13.98 2.53 5.80
N SER A 75 14.59 2.85 4.66
CA SER A 75 13.85 3.24 3.46
C SER A 75 13.01 2.08 2.91
N ILE A 76 11.98 2.39 2.11
CA ILE A 76 11.22 1.34 1.41
C ILE A 76 12.14 0.58 0.44
N ARG A 77 13.10 1.28 -0.20
CA ARG A 77 14.12 0.64 -1.03
C ARG A 77 14.89 -0.42 -0.25
N GLU A 78 15.42 -0.09 0.93
CA GLU A 78 16.15 -1.05 1.78
C GLU A 78 15.25 -2.18 2.26
N ALA A 79 13.99 -1.89 2.62
CA ALA A 79 13.04 -2.93 2.99
C ALA A 79 12.85 -3.94 1.86
N VAL A 80 12.68 -3.48 0.61
CA VAL A 80 12.44 -4.37 -0.54
C VAL A 80 13.72 -5.04 -1.03
N HIS A 81 14.83 -4.31 -1.16
CA HIS A 81 16.05 -4.77 -1.83
C HIS A 81 17.15 -5.27 -0.88
N GLY A 82 17.04 -5.02 0.43
CA GLY A 82 17.99 -5.55 1.42
C GLY A 82 17.87 -7.07 1.59
N ASP A 83 16.66 -7.60 1.40
CA ASP A 83 16.38 -9.03 1.26
C ASP A 83 15.20 -9.19 0.29
N ILE A 84 15.55 -9.39 -0.98
CA ILE A 84 14.58 -9.42 -2.09
C ILE A 84 13.72 -10.67 -2.06
N GLU A 85 14.26 -11.81 -1.59
CA GLU A 85 13.51 -13.06 -1.50
C GLU A 85 12.49 -12.97 -0.37
N MET A 86 12.87 -12.46 0.81
CA MET A 86 11.91 -12.18 1.88
C MET A 86 10.82 -11.19 1.43
N ALA A 87 11.19 -10.16 0.67
CA ALA A 87 10.22 -9.21 0.13
C ALA A 87 9.25 -9.88 -0.86
N LYS A 88 9.77 -10.75 -1.74
CA LYS A 88 8.99 -11.50 -2.73
C LYS A 88 8.05 -12.49 -2.05
N ASP A 89 8.51 -13.19 -1.02
CA ASP A 89 7.70 -14.14 -0.25
C ASP A 89 6.55 -13.44 0.48
N ALA A 90 6.82 -12.34 1.17
CA ALA A 90 5.80 -11.54 1.83
C ALA A 90 4.78 -10.97 0.82
N TYR A 91 5.26 -10.51 -0.34
CA TYR A 91 4.42 -10.00 -1.42
C TYR A 91 3.51 -11.09 -1.99
N GLY A 92 4.08 -12.27 -2.29
CA GLY A 92 3.35 -13.40 -2.84
C GLY A 92 2.33 -13.96 -1.85
N TRP A 93 2.68 -14.07 -0.57
CA TRP A 93 1.76 -14.49 0.49
C TRP A 93 0.56 -13.54 0.60
N ALA A 94 0.82 -12.22 0.63
CA ALA A 94 -0.25 -11.22 0.67
C ALA A 94 -1.12 -11.25 -0.59
N GLY A 95 -0.50 -11.50 -1.75
CA GLY A 95 -1.22 -11.68 -3.02
C GLY A 95 -2.18 -12.87 -2.96
N LYS A 96 -1.73 -14.02 -2.44
CA LYS A 96 -2.58 -15.21 -2.23
C LYS A 96 -3.75 -14.92 -1.30
N LEU A 97 -3.53 -14.15 -0.23
CA LEU A 97 -4.62 -13.72 0.63
C LEU A 97 -5.65 -12.87 -0.14
N CYS A 98 -5.18 -11.92 -0.97
CA CYS A 98 -6.06 -11.10 -1.78
C CYS A 98 -6.88 -11.95 -2.78
N THR A 99 -6.26 -12.94 -3.41
CA THR A 99 -6.98 -13.84 -4.34
C THR A 99 -8.01 -14.71 -3.60
N ASN A 100 -7.70 -15.17 -2.39
CA ASN A 100 -8.65 -15.92 -1.57
C ASN A 100 -9.86 -15.07 -1.13
N LEU A 101 -9.68 -13.75 -1.01
CA LEU A 101 -10.76 -12.80 -0.76
C LEU A 101 -11.62 -12.49 -1.99
N GLY A 102 -11.19 -12.92 -3.19
CA GLY A 102 -11.92 -12.76 -4.44
C GLY A 102 -11.23 -11.88 -5.49
N ALA A 103 -10.05 -11.32 -5.19
CA ALA A 103 -9.30 -10.56 -6.19
C ALA A 103 -8.87 -11.45 -7.37
N ALA A 104 -8.98 -10.95 -8.59
CA ALA A 104 -8.34 -11.59 -9.73
C ALA A 104 -6.83 -11.31 -9.71
N GLU A 105 -6.02 -12.20 -10.29
CA GLU A 105 -4.57 -11.94 -10.45
C GLU A 105 -4.30 -10.63 -11.21
N THR A 106 -5.18 -10.30 -12.16
CA THR A 106 -5.13 -9.06 -12.96
C THR A 106 -5.44 -7.80 -12.15
N ASP A 107 -6.07 -7.92 -10.98
CA ASP A 107 -6.26 -6.79 -10.05
C ASP A 107 -4.96 -6.45 -9.32
N LEU A 108 -4.07 -7.43 -9.16
CA LEU A 108 -2.81 -7.29 -8.43
C LEU A 108 -1.69 -6.78 -9.32
N VAL A 109 -0.70 -6.14 -8.69
CA VAL A 109 0.51 -5.69 -9.39
C VAL A 109 1.55 -6.81 -9.33
N PRO A 110 2.18 -7.21 -10.44
CA PRO A 110 3.32 -8.14 -10.42
C PRO A 110 4.45 -7.64 -9.51
N PHE A 111 5.08 -8.54 -8.76
CA PHE A 111 6.15 -8.18 -7.83
C PHE A 111 7.29 -7.45 -8.52
N GLU A 112 7.68 -7.86 -9.73
CA GLU A 112 8.78 -7.27 -10.49
C GLU A 112 8.52 -5.79 -10.82
N LYS A 113 7.25 -5.43 -11.08
CA LYS A 113 6.86 -4.03 -11.28
C LYS A 113 7.00 -3.24 -9.98
N TYR A 114 6.62 -3.84 -8.85
CA TYR A 114 6.80 -3.20 -7.53
C TYR A 114 8.28 -3.07 -7.16
N ALA A 115 9.08 -4.13 -7.30
CA ALA A 115 10.51 -4.14 -6.98
C ALA A 115 11.26 -3.06 -7.76
N ARG A 116 11.00 -2.92 -9.06
CA ARG A 116 11.55 -1.83 -9.88
C ARG A 116 11.12 -0.45 -9.38
N ALA A 117 9.84 -0.27 -9.06
CA ALA A 117 9.36 0.99 -8.49
C ALA A 117 10.03 1.31 -7.14
N ALA A 118 10.32 0.29 -6.32
CA ALA A 118 10.94 0.42 -5.02
C ALA A 118 12.40 0.91 -5.07
N GLU A 119 13.11 0.77 -6.20
CA GLU A 119 14.45 1.33 -6.40
C GLU A 119 14.48 2.85 -6.17
N GLY A 120 13.40 3.55 -6.53
CA GLY A 120 13.25 4.99 -6.36
C GLY A 120 12.72 5.42 -4.97
N LEU A 121 12.37 4.49 -4.09
CA LEU A 121 11.71 4.81 -2.81
C LEU A 121 12.71 4.96 -1.66
N ALA A 122 13.52 6.02 -1.73
CA ALA A 122 14.63 6.28 -0.79
C ALA A 122 14.20 6.76 0.61
N LYS A 123 12.91 6.99 0.86
CA LYS A 123 12.41 7.45 2.17
C LYS A 123 11.74 6.30 2.93
N PRO A 124 11.80 6.30 4.28
CA PRO A 124 10.97 5.42 5.08
C PRO A 124 9.48 5.70 4.85
N SER A 125 8.65 4.67 5.03
CA SER A 125 7.21 4.78 4.86
C SER A 125 6.59 5.84 5.79
N SER A 126 5.42 6.35 5.43
CA SER A 126 4.67 7.28 6.30
C SER A 126 4.37 6.66 7.67
N ALA A 127 3.99 5.39 7.71
CA ALA A 127 3.75 4.65 8.95
C ALA A 127 5.02 4.61 9.84
N ALA A 128 6.16 4.24 9.26
CA ALA A 128 7.43 4.22 9.99
C ALA A 128 7.80 5.61 10.52
N ARG A 129 7.75 6.64 9.67
CA ARG A 129 8.05 8.02 10.09
C ARG A 129 7.12 8.50 11.21
N ALA A 130 5.82 8.21 11.11
CA ALA A 130 4.86 8.57 12.15
C ALA A 130 5.21 7.90 13.49
N LEU A 131 5.46 6.58 13.48
CA LEU A 131 5.84 5.84 14.69
C LEU A 131 7.13 6.38 15.31
N PHE A 132 8.17 6.62 14.52
CA PHE A 132 9.44 7.12 15.04
C PHE A 132 9.40 8.62 15.40
N SER A 133 8.37 9.35 14.98
CA SER A 133 8.06 10.70 15.46
C SER A 133 7.21 10.74 16.74
N GLY A 134 6.91 9.58 17.33
CA GLY A 134 6.16 9.48 18.58
C GLY A 134 4.64 9.36 18.43
N ALA A 135 4.13 9.04 17.23
CA ALA A 135 2.70 8.82 17.04
C ALA A 135 2.19 7.67 17.94
N LYS A 136 1.14 7.95 18.72
CA LYS A 136 0.49 6.96 19.62
C LYS A 136 -0.49 6.05 18.90
N TYR A 137 -0.90 6.45 17.71
CA TYR A 137 -1.84 5.76 16.85
C TYR A 137 -1.42 5.97 15.39
N ILE A 138 -1.53 4.90 14.61
CA ILE A 138 -1.43 4.90 13.16
C ILE A 138 -2.51 3.96 12.62
N GLU A 139 -2.79 4.05 11.33
CA GLU A 139 -3.57 3.02 10.64
C GLU A 139 -2.82 1.67 10.68
N ARG A 140 -3.54 0.60 11.03
CA ARG A 140 -2.99 -0.74 11.27
C ARG A 140 -3.44 -1.74 10.20
N VAL A 141 -3.13 -1.44 8.94
CA VAL A 141 -3.42 -2.35 7.82
C VAL A 141 -2.64 -3.66 7.96
N ASP A 142 -1.44 -3.63 8.55
CA ASP A 142 -0.69 -4.84 8.97
C ASP A 142 -1.52 -5.78 9.85
N CYS A 143 -2.15 -5.23 10.89
CA CYS A 143 -2.98 -6.00 11.82
C CYS A 143 -4.30 -6.43 11.18
N LEU A 144 -4.91 -5.59 10.33
CA LEU A 144 -6.10 -5.96 9.56
C LEU A 144 -5.83 -7.16 8.67
N ILE A 145 -4.73 -7.13 7.90
CA ILE A 145 -4.30 -8.22 7.02
C ILE A 145 -4.09 -9.50 7.83
N GLN A 146 -3.33 -9.43 8.94
CA GLN A 146 -3.08 -10.58 9.80
C GLN A 146 -4.38 -11.19 10.33
N ARG A 147 -5.32 -10.38 10.83
CA ARG A 147 -6.60 -10.86 11.38
C ARG A 147 -7.46 -11.54 10.33
N ILE A 148 -7.52 -10.99 9.12
CA ILE A 148 -8.26 -11.59 8.01
C ILE A 148 -7.60 -12.90 7.57
N ALA A 149 -6.26 -12.96 7.52
CA ALA A 149 -5.54 -14.19 7.21
C ALA A 149 -5.83 -15.29 8.25
N ASN A 150 -5.83 -14.94 9.54
CA ASN A 150 -6.15 -15.89 10.61
C ASN A 150 -7.58 -16.44 10.49
N GLN A 151 -8.56 -15.64 10.07
CA GLN A 151 -9.93 -16.12 9.82
C GLN A 151 -10.01 -17.14 8.67
N GLN A 152 -9.04 -17.11 7.75
CA GLN A 152 -8.90 -18.06 6.65
C GLN A 152 -7.93 -19.22 6.96
N GLY A 153 -7.45 -19.33 8.20
CA GLY A 153 -6.47 -20.36 8.59
C GLY A 153 -5.08 -20.17 7.97
N LEU A 154 -4.77 -18.96 7.50
CA LEU A 154 -3.46 -18.60 6.93
C LEU A 154 -2.60 -17.88 7.98
N GLN A 155 -1.29 -18.16 7.94
CA GLN A 155 -0.31 -17.53 8.82
C GLN A 155 0.97 -17.19 8.03
N SER A 156 1.69 -16.15 8.49
CA SER A 156 3.01 -15.79 7.97
C SER A 156 3.87 -15.20 9.10
N ASP A 157 5.02 -15.83 9.37
CA ASP A 157 5.99 -15.35 10.37
C ASP A 157 6.45 -13.92 10.09
N THR A 158 6.58 -13.57 8.81
CA THR A 158 6.96 -12.21 8.40
C THR A 158 5.89 -11.20 8.80
N VAL A 159 4.62 -11.51 8.56
CA VAL A 159 3.50 -10.61 8.91
C VAL A 159 3.34 -10.54 10.43
N ASP A 160 3.46 -11.65 11.13
CA ASP A 160 3.38 -11.69 12.59
C ASP A 160 4.48 -10.86 13.25
N ASN A 161 5.72 -10.97 12.75
CA ASN A 161 6.82 -10.15 13.21
C ASN A 161 6.63 -8.66 12.90
N ILE A 162 6.10 -8.32 11.71
CA ILE A 162 5.75 -6.94 11.36
C ILE A 162 4.76 -6.37 12.38
N VAL A 163 3.66 -7.09 12.66
CA VAL A 163 2.62 -6.66 13.60
C VAL A 163 3.23 -6.46 14.99
N ALA A 164 4.04 -7.42 15.45
CA ALA A 164 4.71 -7.34 16.75
C ALA A 164 5.63 -6.11 16.87
N LEU A 165 6.42 -5.80 15.84
CA LEU A 165 7.30 -4.62 15.82
C LEU A 165 6.51 -3.31 15.87
N VAL A 166 5.38 -3.23 15.15
CA VAL A 166 4.49 -2.07 15.18
C VAL A 166 3.87 -1.90 16.56
N ASP A 167 3.37 -2.99 17.16
CA ASP A 167 2.79 -2.98 18.50
C ASP A 167 3.80 -2.60 19.59
N GLU A 168 5.02 -3.14 19.53
CA GLU A 168 6.11 -2.79 20.44
C GLU A 168 6.42 -1.28 20.37
N ARG A 169 6.56 -0.73 19.16
CA ARG A 169 6.85 0.69 18.96
C ARG A 169 5.70 1.59 19.43
N LEU A 170 4.45 1.22 19.16
CA LEU A 170 3.27 1.92 19.67
C LEU A 170 3.21 1.89 21.20
N GLY A 171 3.52 0.75 21.81
CA GLY A 171 3.62 0.60 23.26
C GLY A 171 4.62 1.58 23.86
N LYS A 172 5.84 1.65 23.30
CA LYS A 172 6.88 2.63 23.69
C LYS A 172 6.37 4.06 23.58
N ASN A 173 5.75 4.43 22.46
CA ASN A 173 5.24 5.79 22.24
C ASN A 173 4.14 6.19 23.23
N ARG A 174 3.32 5.23 23.68
CA ARG A 174 2.26 5.49 24.65
C ARG A 174 2.80 5.63 26.08
N ALA A 175 3.85 4.90 26.43
CA ALA A 175 4.48 4.94 27.74
C ALA A 175 5.21 6.26 28.04
N VAL A 176 5.72 6.97 27.02
CA VAL A 176 6.45 8.24 27.19
C VAL A 176 5.55 9.39 27.70
N THR A 177 4.23 9.23 27.69
CA THR A 177 3.28 10.25 28.20
C THR A 177 2.41 9.72 29.35
N ALA A 178 2.80 8.63 29.98
CA ALA A 178 2.16 8.13 31.21
C ALA A 178 2.93 8.62 32.44
#